data_AF-A0A453I690-F1
#
_entry.id   AF-A0A453I690-F1
#
_cell.length_a   1.000
_cell.length_b   1.000
_cell.length_c   1.000
_cell.angle_alpha   90.00
_cell.angle_beta   90.00
_cell.angle_gamma   90.00
#
_symmetry.space_group_name_H-M   'P 1'
#
loop_
_entity.id
_entity.type
_entity.pdbx_description
1 polymer ?
#
loop_
_entity_poly.entity_id
_entity_poly.type
_entity_poly.pdbx_seq_one_letter_code
_entity_poly.pdbx_strand_id
1 'polypeptide(L)'
;GKYQYGDDTFEASGSSSGATYSKCRAVAVRALKVDEPACTHMKCTFGGVWNGGGGDGQKNLFVASFFYDRAAQAGFVNPKAAVAKVKPSDFEEAARRVCKLNVKEAHATYPDVSEEDIPFLCMDLVYQHTLLVDGFGVDPYQDITLVKKVRYGNSFVEAAWPLGSAIEVASSS
;
A
#
# COMPACT_ATOMS: atom_id res chain seq x y z
N GLY A 1 -0.82 5.74 22.88
CA GLY A 1 -0.16 4.44 22.74
C GLY A 1 1.25 4.68 22.23
N LYS A 2 2.04 3.63 22.08
CA LYS A 2 3.39 3.73 21.54
C LYS A 2 3.53 2.76 20.37
N TYR A 3 4.29 3.15 19.36
CA TYR A 3 4.66 2.31 18.23
C TYR A 3 6.18 2.14 18.22
N GLN A 4 6.66 0.91 18.25
CA GLN A 4 8.09 0.60 18.22
C GLN A 4 8.49 0.23 16.80
N TYR A 5 9.55 0.85 16.29
CA TYR A 5 10.08 0.55 14.96
C TYR A 5 11.61 0.67 14.97
N GLY A 6 12.30 -0.45 14.71
CA GLY A 6 13.73 -0.54 14.93
C GLY A 6 14.08 -0.29 16.40
N ASP A 7 15.06 0.57 16.63
CA ASP A 7 15.50 0.99 17.97
C ASP A 7 14.68 2.16 18.55
N ASP A 8 13.74 2.72 17.76
CA ASP A 8 12.99 3.91 18.13
C ASP A 8 11.58 3.60 18.62
N THR A 9 11.05 4.49 19.46
CA THR A 9 9.67 4.46 19.94
C THR A 9 8.96 5.77 19.64
N PHE A 10 7.82 5.68 18.98
CA PHE A 10 7.00 6.80 18.54
C PHE A 10 5.71 6.89 19.34
N GLU A 11 5.31 8.10 19.71
CA GLU A 11 4.00 8.33 20.30
C GLU A 11 2.91 8.14 19.24
N ALA A 12 1.98 7.23 19.51
CA ALA A 12 0.89 6.86 18.62
C ALA A 12 -0.43 6.95 19.40
N SER A 13 -1.06 8.13 19.35
CA SER A 13 -2.34 8.40 20.01
C SER A 13 -3.32 9.03 19.03
N GLY A 14 -4.58 8.60 19.11
CA GLY A 14 -5.65 9.23 18.35
C GLY A 14 -5.91 10.65 18.85
N SER A 15 -6.26 11.56 17.93
CA SER A 15 -6.78 12.88 18.31
C SER A 15 -8.06 12.73 19.12
N SER A 16 -8.35 13.70 20.00
CA SER A 16 -9.63 13.81 20.70
C SER A 16 -10.83 13.85 19.74
N SER A 17 -10.63 14.35 18.52
CA SER A 17 -11.63 14.37 17.44
C SER A 17 -11.69 13.10 16.59
N GLY A 18 -10.90 12.08 16.93
CA GLY A 18 -10.75 10.86 16.13
C GLY A 18 -9.84 11.02 14.92
N ALA A 19 -9.69 9.93 14.16
CA ALA A 19 -8.96 9.95 12.90
C ALA A 19 -9.77 10.67 11.82
N THR A 20 -9.08 11.24 10.82
CA THR A 20 -9.74 11.78 9.63
C THR A 20 -8.85 11.49 8.42
N TYR A 21 -9.47 11.03 7.33
CA TYR A 21 -8.75 10.71 6.10
C TYR A 21 -7.93 11.91 5.60
N SER A 22 -8.52 13.11 5.55
CA SER A 22 -7.85 14.31 5.00
C SER A 22 -6.61 14.73 5.79
N LYS A 23 -6.69 14.76 7.13
CA LYS A 23 -5.53 15.10 7.97
C LYS A 23 -4.46 14.01 7.90
N CYS A 24 -4.87 12.74 7.90
CA CYS A 24 -3.94 11.61 7.76
C CYS A 24 -3.21 11.65 6.42
N ARG A 25 -3.95 11.86 5.31
CA ARG A 25 -3.37 11.99 3.97
C ARG A 25 -2.39 13.17 3.87
N ALA A 26 -2.73 14.31 4.45
CA ALA A 26 -1.83 15.47 4.49
C ALA A 26 -0.51 15.16 5.23
N VAL A 27 -0.55 14.32 6.27
CA VAL A 27 0.66 13.83 6.94
C VAL A 27 1.41 12.85 6.04
N ALA A 28 0.74 11.90 5.39
CA ALA A 28 1.36 10.94 4.48
C ALA A 28 2.09 11.60 3.31
N VAL A 29 1.48 12.61 2.66
CA VAL A 29 2.10 13.40 1.57
C VAL A 29 3.39 14.08 2.05
N ARG A 30 3.36 14.68 3.25
CA ARG A 30 4.56 15.30 3.84
C ARG A 30 5.63 14.26 4.20
N ALA A 31 5.23 13.12 4.75
CA ALA A 31 6.14 12.03 5.12
C ALA A 31 6.84 11.45 3.88
N LEU A 32 6.13 11.32 2.77
CA LEU A 32 6.69 10.92 1.48
C LEU A 32 7.60 11.98 0.88
N LYS A 33 7.45 13.26 1.26
CA LYS A 33 8.17 14.40 0.64
C LYS A 33 7.88 14.49 -0.87
N VAL A 34 6.61 14.38 -1.23
CA VAL A 34 6.16 14.51 -2.64
C VAL A 34 6.48 15.91 -3.18
N ASP A 35 6.30 16.94 -2.36
CA ASP A 35 6.52 18.35 -2.73
C ASP A 35 7.98 18.81 -2.54
N GLU A 36 8.94 17.89 -2.43
CA GLU A 36 10.34 18.27 -2.23
C GLU A 36 10.87 19.03 -3.45
N PRO A 37 11.33 20.29 -3.30
CA PRO A 37 11.61 21.19 -4.42
C PRO A 37 12.82 20.79 -5.27
N ALA A 38 13.56 19.76 -4.89
CA ALA A 38 14.84 19.37 -5.46
C ALA A 38 14.74 18.10 -6.33
N CYS A 39 13.72 18.01 -7.21
CA CYS A 39 13.81 17.02 -8.28
C CYS A 39 14.91 17.45 -9.27
N THR A 40 16.07 16.80 -9.18
CA THR A 40 17.23 17.04 -10.06
C THR A 40 17.12 16.28 -11.40
N HIS A 41 16.00 15.59 -11.62
CA HIS A 41 15.69 14.81 -12.80
C HIS A 41 14.49 15.41 -13.56
N MET A 42 14.14 14.85 -14.73
CA MET A 42 13.00 15.35 -15.52
C MET A 42 11.65 15.24 -14.78
N LYS A 43 11.46 14.15 -14.05
CA LYS A 43 10.29 13.90 -13.20
C LYS A 43 10.70 12.95 -12.08
N CYS A 44 10.27 13.25 -10.86
CA CYS A 44 10.53 12.42 -9.70
C CYS A 44 9.24 11.78 -9.20
N THR A 45 9.38 10.73 -8.41
CA THR A 45 8.30 10.20 -7.57
C THR A 45 8.18 11.06 -6.33
N PHE A 46 8.96 10.77 -5.30
CA PHE A 46 9.02 11.52 -4.04
C PHE A 46 10.45 11.46 -3.49
N GLY A 47 10.81 12.37 -2.59
CA GLY A 47 12.16 12.41 -2.03
C GLY A 47 13.28 12.68 -3.06
N GLY A 48 12.95 13.33 -4.18
CA GLY A 48 13.90 13.61 -5.27
C GLY A 48 14.28 12.39 -6.14
N VAL A 49 13.64 11.24 -5.97
CA VAL A 49 13.98 10.01 -6.72
C VAL A 49 13.39 10.04 -8.13
N TRP A 50 14.20 9.79 -9.16
CA TRP A 50 13.76 9.71 -10.55
C TRP A 50 12.67 8.65 -10.76
N ASN A 51 11.62 8.98 -11.51
CA ASN A 51 10.50 8.08 -11.76
C ASN A 51 10.73 7.04 -12.88
N GLY A 52 11.92 7.01 -13.49
CA GLY A 52 12.25 6.11 -14.59
C GLY A 52 11.65 6.47 -15.95
N GLY A 53 11.01 7.64 -16.09
CA GLY A 53 10.43 8.13 -17.35
C GLY A 53 9.03 7.62 -17.68
N GLY A 54 8.48 6.67 -16.92
CA GLY A 54 7.15 6.11 -17.15
C GLY A 54 7.05 5.27 -18.42
N GLY A 55 5.93 5.38 -19.14
CA GLY A 55 5.71 4.73 -20.43
C GLY A 55 5.01 3.36 -20.34
N ASP A 56 5.03 2.62 -21.45
CA ASP A 56 4.20 1.43 -21.65
C ASP A 56 4.46 0.31 -20.64
N GLY A 57 5.69 0.21 -20.14
CA GLY A 57 6.05 -0.75 -19.09
C GLY A 57 5.34 -0.54 -17.75
N GLN A 58 4.78 0.65 -17.50
CA GLN A 58 4.04 0.97 -16.27
C GLN A 58 2.51 0.94 -16.45
N LYS A 59 1.99 0.63 -17.65
CA LYS A 59 0.54 0.55 -17.89
C LYS A 59 -0.12 -0.62 -17.17
N ASN A 60 0.61 -1.73 -17.00
CA ASN A 60 0.13 -2.93 -16.32
C ASN A 60 0.95 -3.18 -15.06
N LEU A 61 0.41 -2.79 -13.91
CA LEU A 61 1.11 -2.91 -12.63
C LEU A 61 0.64 -4.15 -11.87
N PHE A 62 1.60 -4.98 -11.47
CA PHE A 62 1.43 -6.01 -10.46
C PHE A 62 1.93 -5.48 -9.13
N VAL A 63 1.03 -5.39 -8.14
CA VAL A 63 1.31 -4.81 -6.83
C VAL A 63 1.17 -5.90 -5.78
N ALA A 64 2.26 -6.22 -5.08
CA ALA A 64 2.36 -7.42 -4.25
C ALA A 64 2.36 -7.13 -2.75
N SER A 65 2.47 -8.19 -1.96
CA SER A 65 2.75 -8.15 -0.52
C SER A 65 1.72 -7.33 0.27
N PHE A 66 2.17 -6.34 1.04
CA PHE A 66 1.35 -5.62 2.01
C PHE A 66 0.14 -4.88 1.39
N PHE A 67 0.22 -4.48 0.12
CA PHE A 67 -0.93 -3.94 -0.61
C PHE A 67 -2.06 -4.97 -0.75
N TYR A 68 -1.71 -6.22 -1.07
CA TYR A 68 -2.67 -7.31 -1.14
C TYR A 68 -3.26 -7.59 0.25
N ASP A 69 -2.41 -7.69 1.26
CA ASP A 69 -2.82 -8.07 2.62
C ASP A 69 -3.78 -7.04 3.21
N ARG A 70 -3.48 -5.74 3.11
CA ARG A 70 -4.38 -4.67 3.58
C ARG A 70 -5.66 -4.58 2.77
N ALA A 71 -5.62 -4.86 1.46
CA ALA A 71 -6.82 -4.90 0.65
C ALA A 71 -7.78 -6.03 1.05
N ALA A 72 -7.22 -7.20 1.33
CA ALA A 72 -7.97 -8.35 1.81
C ALA A 72 -8.55 -8.10 3.22
N GLN A 73 -7.72 -7.59 4.12
CA GLN A 73 -8.11 -7.27 5.50
C GLN A 73 -9.14 -6.14 5.60
N ALA A 74 -9.06 -5.14 4.73
CA ALA A 74 -10.06 -4.06 4.63
C ALA A 74 -11.34 -4.48 3.88
N GLY A 75 -11.40 -5.73 3.42
CA GLY A 75 -12.61 -6.37 2.90
C GLY A 75 -13.01 -5.98 1.48
N PHE A 76 -12.11 -5.38 0.69
CA PHE A 76 -12.38 -5.07 -0.72
C PHE A 76 -11.70 -6.02 -1.71
N VAL A 77 -10.97 -7.02 -1.20
CA VAL A 77 -10.42 -8.14 -1.98
C VAL A 77 -10.74 -9.46 -1.28
N ASN A 78 -11.02 -10.51 -2.06
CA ASN A 78 -11.18 -11.86 -1.53
C ASN A 78 -9.82 -12.40 -1.05
N PRO A 79 -9.62 -12.68 0.25
CA PRO A 79 -8.33 -13.16 0.78
C PRO A 79 -7.87 -14.49 0.17
N LYS A 80 -8.80 -15.30 -0.36
CA LYS A 80 -8.50 -16.60 -0.99
C LYS A 80 -8.09 -16.50 -2.45
N ALA A 81 -8.23 -15.33 -3.07
CA ALA A 81 -7.83 -15.15 -4.46
C ALA A 81 -6.30 -15.17 -4.59
N ALA A 82 -5.78 -15.59 -5.74
CA ALA A 82 -4.35 -15.46 -6.03
C ALA A 82 -4.00 -14.05 -6.51
N VAL A 83 -4.95 -13.42 -7.20
CA VAL A 83 -4.88 -12.07 -7.77
C VAL A 83 -6.22 -11.36 -7.61
N ALA A 84 -6.20 -10.04 -7.56
CA ALA A 84 -7.39 -9.20 -7.63
C ALA A 84 -7.13 -7.95 -8.47
N LYS A 85 -8.06 -7.58 -9.34
CA LYS A 85 -8.03 -6.29 -10.04
C LYS A 85 -8.72 -5.26 -9.18
N VAL A 86 -8.03 -4.16 -8.90
CA VAL A 86 -8.53 -3.04 -8.10
C VAL A 86 -8.03 -1.73 -8.71
N LYS A 87 -8.48 -0.61 -8.17
CA LYS A 87 -8.02 0.73 -8.48
C LYS A 87 -7.38 1.36 -7.25
N PRO A 88 -6.40 2.28 -7.39
CA PRO A 88 -5.91 3.05 -6.25
C PRO A 88 -7.01 3.80 -5.48
N SER A 89 -8.13 4.16 -6.14
CA SER A 89 -9.33 4.72 -5.50
C SER A 89 -9.99 3.77 -4.48
N ASP A 90 -9.89 2.46 -4.67
CA ASP A 90 -10.49 1.48 -3.75
C ASP A 90 -9.82 1.52 -2.37
N PHE A 91 -8.50 1.80 -2.34
CA PHE A 91 -7.76 2.04 -1.10
C PHE A 91 -8.22 3.33 -0.41
N GLU A 92 -8.49 4.40 -1.17
CA GLU A 92 -9.04 5.63 -0.61
C GLU A 92 -10.43 5.42 -0.01
N GLU A 93 -11.32 4.71 -0.71
CA GLU A 93 -12.66 4.42 -0.22
C GLU A 93 -12.63 3.55 1.03
N ALA A 94 -11.75 2.54 1.07
CA ALA A 94 -11.49 1.75 2.27
C ALA A 94 -10.97 2.62 3.42
N ALA A 95 -9.96 3.46 3.16
CA ALA A 95 -9.40 4.37 4.15
C ALA A 95 -10.46 5.32 4.72
N ARG A 96 -11.31 5.92 3.87
CA ARG A 96 -12.39 6.82 4.30
C ARG A 96 -13.43 6.13 5.19
N ARG A 97 -13.63 4.83 5.05
CA ARG A 97 -14.49 4.04 5.94
C ARG A 97 -13.79 3.78 7.28
N VAL A 98 -12.57 3.24 7.25
CA VAL A 98 -11.81 2.89 8.47
C VAL A 98 -11.52 4.12 9.33
N CYS A 99 -11.10 5.23 8.73
CA CYS A 99 -10.70 6.43 9.47
C CYS A 99 -11.86 7.11 10.23
N LYS A 100 -13.11 6.68 10.05
CA LYS A 100 -14.26 7.18 10.82
C LYS A 100 -14.53 6.36 12.09
N LEU A 101 -13.90 5.20 12.22
CA LEU A 101 -14.12 4.27 13.31
C LEU A 101 -13.13 4.55 14.46
N ASN A 102 -13.56 4.32 15.68
CA ASN A 102 -12.62 4.15 16.79
C ASN A 102 -12.00 2.74 16.79
N VAL A 103 -10.95 2.54 17.60
CA VAL A 103 -10.20 1.27 17.66
C VAL A 103 -11.10 0.06 17.95
N LYS A 104 -12.08 0.20 18.85
CA LYS A 104 -12.99 -0.89 19.22
C LYS A 104 -13.94 -1.25 18.08
N GLU A 105 -14.48 -0.25 17.40
CA GLU A 105 -15.33 -0.43 16.22
C GLU A 105 -14.55 -1.04 15.05
N ALA A 106 -13.33 -0.56 14.81
CA ALA A 106 -12.45 -1.09 13.78
C ALA A 106 -12.12 -2.57 14.04
N HIS A 107 -11.77 -2.93 15.28
CA HIS A 107 -11.53 -4.33 15.66
C HIS A 107 -12.74 -5.22 15.41
N ALA A 108 -13.95 -4.76 15.74
CA ALA A 108 -15.18 -5.52 15.48
C ALA A 108 -15.53 -5.63 13.99
N THR A 109 -15.18 -4.61 13.19
CA THR A 109 -15.49 -4.54 11.76
C THR A 109 -14.49 -5.34 10.91
N TYR A 110 -13.22 -5.38 11.32
CA TYR A 110 -12.11 -5.97 10.57
C TYR A 110 -11.42 -7.07 11.39
N PRO A 111 -12.08 -8.22 11.62
CA PRO A 111 -11.58 -9.27 12.50
C PRO A 111 -10.32 -9.99 11.97
N ASP A 112 -10.01 -9.84 10.68
CA ASP A 112 -8.83 -10.43 10.04
C ASP A 112 -7.55 -9.57 10.22
N VAL A 113 -7.67 -8.40 10.86
CA VAL A 113 -6.54 -7.55 11.24
C VAL A 113 -6.15 -7.85 12.68
N SER A 114 -4.85 -8.00 12.95
CA SER A 114 -4.37 -8.26 14.32
C SER A 114 -4.66 -7.10 15.26
N GLU A 115 -4.81 -7.39 16.56
CA GLU A 115 -5.05 -6.36 17.59
C GLU A 115 -3.99 -5.25 17.58
N GLU A 116 -2.75 -5.62 17.27
CA GLU A 116 -1.59 -4.71 17.19
C GLU A 116 -1.68 -3.76 15.98
N ASP A 117 -2.28 -4.21 14.88
CA ASP A 117 -2.38 -3.47 13.63
C ASP A 117 -3.65 -2.60 13.53
N ILE A 118 -4.72 -2.97 14.23
CA ILE A 118 -6.01 -2.28 14.18
C ILE A 118 -5.88 -0.76 14.36
N PRO A 119 -5.08 -0.24 15.33
CA PRO A 119 -4.92 1.21 15.50
C PRO A 119 -4.32 1.91 14.28
N PHE A 120 -3.62 1.18 13.41
CA PHE A 120 -2.87 1.70 12.26
C PHE A 120 -3.56 1.47 10.92
N LEU A 121 -4.66 0.70 10.87
CA LEU A 121 -5.33 0.35 9.61
C LEU A 121 -5.74 1.56 8.76
N CYS A 122 -6.24 2.64 9.40
CA CYS A 122 -6.54 3.90 8.70
C CYS A 122 -5.27 4.50 8.08
N MET A 123 -4.17 4.55 8.84
CA MET A 123 -2.90 5.09 8.37
C MET A 123 -2.34 4.27 7.21
N ASP A 124 -2.40 2.94 7.29
CA ASP A 124 -1.87 2.05 6.26
C ASP A 124 -2.61 2.20 4.93
N LEU A 125 -3.94 2.22 4.95
CA LEU A 125 -4.75 2.39 3.74
C LEU A 125 -4.57 3.79 3.13
N VAL A 126 -4.49 4.83 3.97
CA VAL A 126 -4.16 6.19 3.52
C VAL A 126 -2.78 6.21 2.88
N TYR A 127 -1.78 5.61 3.52
CA TYR A 127 -0.41 5.58 3.03
C TYR A 127 -0.31 4.83 1.70
N GLN A 128 -0.95 3.66 1.58
CA GLN A 128 -0.98 2.88 0.33
C GLN A 128 -1.61 3.65 -0.83
N HIS A 129 -2.75 4.30 -0.60
CA HIS A 129 -3.36 5.18 -1.61
C HIS A 129 -2.44 6.34 -1.99
N THR A 130 -1.90 7.05 -0.99
CA THR A 130 -1.04 8.22 -1.21
C THR A 130 0.25 7.84 -1.94
N LEU A 131 0.85 6.69 -1.59
CA LEU A 131 2.05 6.18 -2.24
C LEU A 131 1.79 5.84 -3.72
N LEU A 132 0.67 5.20 -4.05
CA LEU A 132 0.32 4.89 -5.43
C LEU A 132 0.04 6.15 -6.25
N VAL A 133 -0.78 7.05 -5.73
CA VAL A 133 -1.27 8.22 -6.48
C VAL A 133 -0.29 9.38 -6.43
N ASP A 134 0.02 9.88 -5.24
CA ASP A 134 0.88 11.05 -5.07
C ASP A 134 2.37 10.70 -5.21
N GLY A 135 2.77 9.53 -4.71
CA GLY A 135 4.16 9.08 -4.77
C GLY A 135 4.57 8.59 -6.17
N PHE A 136 3.87 7.58 -6.69
CA PHE A 136 4.21 6.95 -7.97
C PHE A 136 3.51 7.57 -9.17
N GLY A 137 2.51 8.45 -8.96
CA GLY A 137 1.79 9.09 -10.05
C GLY A 137 0.87 8.15 -10.83
N VAL A 138 0.39 7.07 -10.20
CA VAL A 138 -0.58 6.14 -10.80
C VAL A 138 -1.94 6.84 -10.84
N ASP A 139 -2.61 6.78 -12.00
CA ASP A 139 -3.96 7.32 -12.13
C ASP A 139 -4.90 6.62 -11.12
N PRO A 140 -5.67 7.37 -10.29
CA PRO A 140 -6.52 6.79 -9.27
C PRO A 140 -7.54 5.76 -9.77
N TYR A 141 -7.87 5.82 -11.06
CA TYR A 141 -8.87 4.97 -11.72
C TYR A 141 -8.26 3.94 -12.67
N GLN A 142 -6.94 3.92 -12.84
CA GLN A 142 -6.25 2.86 -13.59
C GLN A 142 -6.39 1.52 -12.85
N ASP A 143 -6.61 0.45 -13.62
CA ASP A 143 -6.58 -0.90 -13.08
C ASP A 143 -5.15 -1.30 -12.68
N ILE A 144 -5.00 -1.76 -11.45
CA ILE A 144 -3.80 -2.44 -10.96
C ILE A 144 -4.17 -3.87 -10.55
N THR A 145 -3.20 -4.79 -10.64
CA THR A 145 -3.39 -6.17 -10.22
C THR A 145 -2.70 -6.39 -8.89
N LEU A 146 -3.46 -6.54 -7.82
CA LEU A 146 -2.91 -7.04 -6.56
C LEU A 146 -2.58 -8.52 -6.72
N VAL A 147 -1.38 -8.93 -6.33
CA VAL A 147 -0.91 -10.31 -6.51
C VAL A 147 -0.38 -10.88 -5.20
N LYS A 148 -0.95 -12.03 -4.79
CA LYS A 148 -0.42 -12.87 -3.70
C LYS A 148 0.34 -14.06 -4.26
N LYS A 149 -0.19 -14.68 -5.31
CA LYS A 149 0.41 -15.83 -5.98
C LYS A 149 0.25 -15.73 -7.48
N VAL A 150 1.23 -16.25 -8.21
CA VAL A 150 1.21 -16.39 -9.66
C VAL A 150 0.92 -17.84 -10.02
N ARG A 151 -0.01 -18.07 -10.95
CA ARG A 151 -0.28 -19.41 -11.46
C ARG A 151 0.84 -19.84 -12.42
N TYR A 152 1.43 -21.00 -12.16
CA TYR A 152 2.42 -21.63 -13.03
C TYR A 152 2.00 -23.07 -13.31
N GLY A 153 1.49 -23.32 -14.51
CA GLY A 153 0.85 -24.59 -14.87
C GLY A 153 -0.34 -24.93 -13.95
N ASN A 154 -0.20 -26.02 -13.21
CA ASN A 154 -1.19 -26.51 -12.24
C ASN A 154 -0.89 -26.08 -10.79
N SER A 155 0.13 -25.26 -10.58
CA SER A 155 0.57 -24.82 -9.26
C SER A 155 0.48 -23.30 -9.09
N PHE A 156 0.58 -22.84 -7.84
CA PHE A 156 0.67 -21.43 -7.50
C PHE A 156 2.00 -21.18 -6.80
N VAL A 157 2.74 -20.20 -7.30
CA VAL A 157 4.01 -19.75 -6.72
C VAL A 157 3.77 -18.41 -6.04
N GLU A 158 4.43 -18.17 -4.91
CA GLU A 158 4.38 -16.86 -4.24
C GLU A 158 4.87 -15.75 -5.17
N ALA A 159 4.18 -14.60 -5.14
CA ALA A 159 4.63 -13.42 -5.85
C ALA A 159 5.75 -12.73 -5.05
N ALA A 160 6.94 -13.34 -5.11
CA ALA A 160 8.14 -12.90 -4.42
C ALA A 160 9.39 -13.10 -5.29
N TRP A 161 10.50 -12.53 -4.83
CA TRP A 161 11.80 -12.55 -5.53
C TRP A 161 12.43 -13.95 -5.78
N PRO A 162 12.22 -15.01 -4.97
CA PRO A 162 13.02 -16.24 -5.10
C PRO A 162 12.94 -16.93 -6.47
N LEU A 163 11.78 -16.94 -7.11
CA LEU A 163 11.63 -17.54 -8.45
C LEU A 163 12.44 -16.76 -9.49
N GLY A 164 12.43 -15.43 -9.42
CA GLY A 164 13.21 -14.58 -10.33
C GLY A 164 14.71 -14.84 -10.20
N SER A 165 15.21 -14.94 -8.96
CA SER A 165 16.62 -15.26 -8.69
C SER A 165 17.01 -16.65 -9.21
N ALA A 166 16.14 -17.65 -9.06
CA ALA A 166 16.40 -18.99 -9.61
C ALA A 166 16.47 -18.99 -11.15
N ILE A 167 15.58 -18.23 -11.81
CA ILE A 167 15.60 -18.07 -13.27
C ILE A 167 16.87 -17.36 -13.74
N GLU A 168 17.31 -16.31 -13.05
CA GLU A 168 18.54 -15.58 -13.37
C GLU A 168 19.76 -16.50 -13.33
N VAL A 169 19.92 -17.28 -12.25
CA VAL A 169 21.00 -18.26 -12.12
C VAL A 169 20.94 -19.32 -13.22
N ALA A 170 19.75 -19.88 -13.48
CA ALA A 170 19.58 -20.94 -14.48
C ALA A 170 19.76 -20.46 -15.94
N SER A 171 19.42 -19.20 -16.24
CA SER A 171 19.50 -18.63 -17.59
C SER A 171 20.88 -18.04 -17.92
N SER A 172 21.75 -17.91 -16.92
CA SER A 172 23.12 -17.43 -17.08
C SER A 172 24.13 -18.55 -17.38
N SER A 173 23.64 -19.79 -17.54
CA SER A 173 24.43 -21.00 -17.84
C SER A 173 24.37 -21.40 -19.31
#